data_AF-A0A2V9LYE7-F1
#
_entry.id   AF-A0A2V9LYE7-F1
#
_cell.length_a   1.000
_cell.length_b   1.000
_cell.length_c   1.000
_cell.angle_alpha   90.00
_cell.angle_beta   90.00
_cell.angle_gamma   90.00
#
_symmetry.space_group_name_H-M   'P 1'
#
loop_
_entity.id
_entity.type
_entity.pdbx_description
1 polymer ?
#
loop_
_entity_poly.entity_id
_entity_poly.type
_entity_poly.pdbx_seq_one_letter_code
_entity_poly.pdbx_strand_id
1 'polypeptide(L)'
;MAQFLHTFGDSGLGPVVEGENCCPRCGHPPQVGALRAEGEGSALTLVCSLCLHEWPFRRGRCVACGEEADKKLAYYTASGFDHLRVQACDTCRLYLHTVDVGKDAAAIPDVDELVALPLDVWAQEHGYQKLQPNLAGI
;
A
#
# COMPACT_ATOMS: atom_id res chain seq x y z
N MET A 1 34.42 1.48 -14.36
CA MET A 1 35.13 0.80 -13.25
C MET A 1 34.09 0.53 -12.19
N ALA A 2 33.68 -0.74 -12.09
CA ALA A 2 32.68 -1.22 -11.18
C ALA A 2 33.21 -1.21 -9.74
N GLN A 3 32.38 -0.81 -8.79
CA GLN A 3 32.54 -1.24 -7.41
C GLN A 3 31.18 -1.74 -6.92
N PHE A 4 30.94 -3.02 -7.20
CA PHE A 4 30.03 -3.86 -6.44
C PHE A 4 30.52 -3.91 -4.99
N LEU A 5 29.67 -3.53 -4.04
CA LEU A 5 29.75 -4.04 -2.68
C LEU A 5 28.44 -4.76 -2.38
N HIS A 6 28.50 -6.08 -2.53
CA HIS A 6 27.54 -7.00 -1.93
C HIS A 6 27.65 -6.90 -0.41
N THR A 7 26.52 -6.69 0.26
CA THR A 7 26.31 -7.26 1.59
C THR A 7 25.00 -8.02 1.55
N PHE A 8 25.10 -9.34 1.59
CA PHE A 8 23.97 -10.25 1.77
C PHE A 8 23.44 -10.12 3.20
N GLY A 9 22.13 -9.95 3.33
CA GLY A 9 21.36 -10.01 4.57
C GLY A 9 19.93 -10.41 4.22
N ASP A 10 19.60 -11.66 4.53
CA ASP A 10 18.51 -12.48 4.00
C ASP A 10 17.20 -12.25 4.77
N SER A 11 16.53 -11.12 4.53
CA SER A 11 15.17 -10.87 5.01
C SER A 11 14.41 -10.11 3.94
N GLY A 12 13.43 -10.77 3.32
CA GLY A 12 12.67 -10.31 2.16
C GLY A 12 11.83 -9.04 2.37
N LEU A 13 12.48 -7.90 2.58
CA LEU A 13 11.89 -6.59 2.49
C LEU A 13 12.28 -5.96 1.15
N GLY A 14 11.26 -5.48 0.43
CA GLY A 14 11.34 -4.94 -0.92
C GLY A 14 12.18 -3.66 -1.05
N PRO A 15 12.05 -2.92 -2.17
CA PRO A 15 12.94 -1.82 -2.53
C PRO A 15 13.06 -0.77 -1.41
N VAL A 16 14.29 -0.29 -1.19
CA VAL A 16 14.64 0.72 -0.18
C VAL A 16 13.82 1.99 -0.43
N VAL A 17 13.00 2.36 0.55
CA VAL A 17 12.02 3.46 0.52
C VAL A 17 12.55 4.65 1.32
N GLU A 18 12.84 5.77 0.64
CA GLU A 18 13.28 7.03 1.26
C GLU A 18 12.14 8.08 1.28
N GLY A 19 11.86 8.68 2.45
CA GLY A 19 10.94 9.82 2.59
C GLY A 19 9.51 9.47 3.05
N GLU A 20 8.52 10.13 2.44
CA GLU A 20 7.07 10.07 2.75
C GLU A 20 6.41 8.68 2.58
N ASN A 21 7.15 7.71 2.03
CA ASN A 21 6.76 6.31 1.81
C ASN A 21 7.05 5.39 3.01
N CYS A 22 7.71 5.90 4.05
CA CYS A 22 8.01 5.17 5.29
C CYS A 22 7.34 5.85 6.49
N CYS A 23 7.06 5.05 7.51
CA CYS A 23 6.53 5.56 8.76
C CYS A 23 7.52 6.55 9.40
N PRO A 24 7.13 7.81 9.67
CA PRO A 24 8.03 8.80 10.27
C PRO A 24 8.40 8.46 11.74
N ARG A 25 7.70 7.50 12.34
CA ARG A 25 7.92 7.06 13.73
C ARG A 25 8.90 5.89 13.86
N CYS A 26 8.88 4.92 12.95
CA CYS A 26 9.67 3.68 13.08
C CYS A 26 10.34 3.20 11.78
N GLY A 27 10.19 3.94 10.67
CA GLY A 27 10.84 3.63 9.39
C GLY A 27 10.24 2.45 8.60
N HIS A 28 9.25 1.73 9.14
CA HIS A 28 8.63 0.62 8.42
C HIS A 28 7.68 1.10 7.32
N PRO A 29 7.52 0.33 6.23
CA PRO A 29 6.58 0.64 5.17
C PRO A 29 5.12 0.51 5.65
N PRO A 30 4.16 1.10 4.92
CA PRO A 30 2.74 1.00 5.28
C PRO A 30 2.19 -0.39 4.99
N GLN A 31 1.26 -0.84 5.83
CA GLN A 31 0.44 -2.03 5.58
C GLN A 31 -0.73 -1.69 4.65
N VAL A 32 -1.36 -0.53 4.86
CA VAL A 32 -2.60 -0.14 4.18
C VAL A 32 -2.69 1.38 4.07
N GLY A 33 -3.43 1.87 3.07
CA GLY A 33 -3.87 3.26 3.00
C GLY A 33 -5.33 3.42 3.45
N ALA A 34 -5.65 4.50 4.15
CA ALA A 34 -7.02 4.86 4.51
C ALA A 34 -7.46 6.10 3.74
N LEU A 35 -8.54 5.99 2.98
CA LEU A 35 -9.22 7.10 2.34
C LEU A 35 -10.32 7.62 3.29
N ARG A 36 -10.24 8.90 3.63
CA ARG A 36 -11.21 9.57 4.51
C ARG A 36 -11.76 10.81 3.80
N ALA A 37 -13.03 11.11 4.01
CA ALA A 37 -13.66 12.27 3.40
C ALA A 37 -12.93 13.56 3.81
N GLU A 38 -12.61 14.41 2.83
CA GLU A 38 -11.98 15.71 3.03
C GLU A 38 -12.56 16.70 2.02
N GLY A 39 -13.42 17.61 2.51
CA GLY A 39 -14.16 18.54 1.64
C GLY A 39 -15.02 17.77 0.62
N GLU A 40 -14.88 18.10 -0.66
CA GLU A 40 -15.55 17.41 -1.79
C GLU A 40 -14.77 16.16 -2.28
N GLY A 41 -13.62 15.86 -1.67
CA GLY A 41 -12.74 14.77 -2.05
C GLY A 41 -12.47 13.78 -0.93
N SER A 42 -11.34 13.08 -1.04
CA SER A 42 -10.82 12.23 0.04
C SER A 42 -9.32 12.41 0.21
N ALA A 43 -8.89 12.46 1.47
CA ALA A 43 -7.51 12.43 1.90
C ALA A 43 -7.04 10.98 2.02
N LEU A 44 -5.77 10.73 1.68
CA LEU A 44 -5.12 9.43 1.88
C LEU A 44 -4.17 9.54 3.08
N THR A 45 -4.38 8.72 4.09
CA THR A 45 -3.39 8.44 5.13
C THR A 45 -2.82 7.03 4.92
N LEU A 46 -1.58 6.83 5.33
CA LEU A 46 -0.92 5.52 5.34
C LEU A 46 -0.85 5.03 6.77
N VAL A 47 -1.05 3.72 6.98
CA VAL A 47 -0.98 3.07 8.29
C VAL A 47 0.27 2.21 8.35
N CYS A 48 1.12 2.43 9.35
CA CYS A 48 2.38 1.70 9.50
C CYS A 48 2.13 0.21 9.75
N SER A 49 2.84 -0.67 9.05
CA SER A 49 2.77 -2.13 9.26
C SER A 49 3.26 -2.63 10.61
N LEU A 50 4.04 -1.82 11.34
CA LEU A 50 4.61 -2.22 12.63
C LEU A 50 3.98 -1.48 13.81
N CYS A 51 4.02 -0.16 13.79
CA CYS A 51 3.65 0.66 14.96
C CYS A 51 2.26 1.32 14.83
N LEU A 52 1.53 1.03 13.75
CA LEU A 52 0.20 1.56 13.40
C LEU A 52 0.09 3.09 13.37
N HIS A 53 1.21 3.82 13.41
CA HIS A 53 1.20 5.26 13.26
C HIS A 53 0.67 5.63 11.88
N GLU A 54 -0.28 6.56 11.84
CA GLU A 54 -0.83 7.12 10.60
C GLU A 54 -0.08 8.38 10.18
N TRP A 55 0.15 8.55 8.87
CA TRP A 55 0.68 9.79 8.30
C TRP A 55 0.03 10.12 6.95
N PRO A 56 -0.10 11.39 6.58
CA PRO A 56 -0.71 11.78 5.30
C PRO A 56 0.19 11.39 4.13
N PHE A 57 -0.43 11.03 3.00
CA PHE A 57 0.26 10.73 1.74
C PHE A 57 -0.49 11.31 0.55
N ARG A 58 0.25 11.70 -0.49
CA ARG A 58 -0.35 12.29 -1.68
C ARG A 58 -1.08 11.24 -2.53
N ARG A 59 -2.32 11.51 -2.92
CA ARG A 59 -3.07 10.66 -3.85
C ARG A 59 -2.48 10.70 -5.27
N GLY A 60 -2.82 9.68 -6.07
CA GLY A 60 -2.44 9.61 -7.47
C GLY A 60 -0.97 9.28 -7.70
N ARG A 61 -0.28 8.76 -6.68
CA ARG A 61 1.11 8.35 -6.76
C ARG A 61 1.30 6.96 -6.18
N CYS A 62 2.20 6.17 -6.77
CA CYS A 62 2.63 4.91 -6.19
C CYS A 62 3.36 5.16 -4.86
N VAL A 63 2.92 4.48 -3.82
CA VAL A 63 3.50 4.57 -2.47
C VAL A 63 4.94 4.06 -2.44
N ALA A 64 5.29 3.08 -3.27
CA ALA A 64 6.62 2.48 -3.28
C ALA A 64 7.66 3.32 -4.04
N CYS A 65 7.43 3.55 -5.34
CA CYS A 65 8.43 4.15 -6.24
C CYS A 65 8.13 5.59 -6.66
N GLY A 66 6.96 6.13 -6.29
CA GLY A 66 6.61 7.50 -6.64
C GLY A 66 6.07 7.73 -8.06
N GLU A 67 5.72 6.68 -8.81
CA GLU A 67 5.09 6.82 -10.13
C GLU A 67 3.77 7.62 -10.06
N GLU A 68 3.64 8.66 -10.89
CA GLU A 68 2.47 9.56 -10.95
C GLU A 68 1.69 9.44 -12.27
N ALA A 69 2.19 8.68 -13.25
CA ALA A 69 1.46 8.48 -14.50
C ALA A 69 0.22 7.59 -14.27
N ASP A 70 -0.96 8.20 -14.34
CA ASP A 70 -2.27 7.53 -14.11
C ASP A 70 -2.42 6.21 -14.90
N LYS A 71 -1.96 6.17 -16.15
CA LYS A 71 -1.99 4.97 -17.01
C LYS A 71 -1.15 3.79 -16.50
N LYS A 72 -0.27 4.02 -15.53
CA LYS A 72 0.59 3.02 -14.88
C LYS A 72 0.16 2.71 -13.46
N LEU A 73 -0.90 3.33 -12.97
CA LEU A 73 -1.52 3.05 -11.69
C LEU A 73 -2.82 2.30 -11.95
N ALA A 74 -2.81 0.99 -11.67
CA ALA A 74 -3.98 0.15 -11.81
C ALA A 74 -4.77 0.13 -10.50
N TYR A 75 -6.10 0.19 -10.60
CA TYR A 75 -6.99 0.12 -9.45
C TYR A 75 -7.98 -1.03 -9.63
N TYR A 76 -8.22 -1.79 -8.56
CA TYR A 76 -9.18 -2.90 -8.57
C TYR A 76 -9.97 -2.96 -7.27
N THR A 77 -11.26 -3.27 -7.38
CA THR A 77 -12.17 -3.53 -6.25
C THR A 77 -12.93 -4.81 -6.58
N ALA A 78 -13.10 -5.68 -5.60
CA ALA A 78 -13.87 -6.92 -5.74
C ALA A 78 -15.34 -6.70 -5.34
N SER A 79 -16.25 -7.44 -5.97
CA SER A 79 -17.67 -7.41 -5.59
C SER A 79 -17.86 -7.85 -4.13
N GLY A 80 -18.64 -7.10 -3.36
CA GLY A 80 -18.85 -7.35 -1.94
C GLY A 80 -17.78 -6.74 -1.02
N PHE A 81 -16.76 -6.10 -1.59
CA PHE A 81 -15.68 -5.42 -0.86
C PHE A 81 -15.52 -3.98 -1.37
N ASP A 82 -16.63 -3.26 -1.54
CA ASP A 82 -16.66 -1.97 -2.24
C ASP A 82 -15.83 -0.85 -1.55
N HIS A 83 -15.58 -1.01 -0.25
CA HIS A 83 -14.71 -0.15 0.55
C HIS A 83 -13.23 -0.52 0.43
N LEU A 84 -12.89 -1.70 -0.09
CA LEU A 84 -11.51 -2.12 -0.34
C LEU A 84 -11.11 -1.88 -1.79
N ARG A 85 -9.83 -1.55 -1.99
CA ARG A 85 -9.26 -1.35 -3.30
C ARG A 85 -7.78 -1.70 -3.32
N VAL A 86 -7.33 -2.39 -4.36
CA VAL A 86 -5.91 -2.48 -4.73
C VAL A 86 -5.51 -1.21 -5.46
N GLN A 87 -4.41 -0.59 -5.05
CA GLN A 87 -3.63 0.34 -5.89
C GLN A 87 -2.34 -0.37 -6.29
N ALA A 88 -2.23 -0.76 -7.56
CA ALA A 88 -1.06 -1.43 -8.12
C ALA A 88 -0.28 -0.50 -9.06
N CYS A 89 1.02 -0.70 -9.15
CA CYS A 89 1.91 0.10 -10.00
C CYS A 89 2.60 -0.77 -11.05
N ASP A 90 2.46 -0.41 -12.32
CA ASP A 90 3.11 -1.12 -13.42
C ASP A 90 4.62 -0.87 -13.49
N THR A 91 5.10 0.23 -12.92
CA THR A 91 6.54 0.58 -12.91
C THR A 91 7.33 -0.30 -11.94
N CYS A 92 6.87 -0.45 -10.69
CA CYS A 92 7.59 -1.22 -9.67
C CYS A 92 6.96 -2.59 -9.39
N ARG A 93 5.81 -2.90 -9.99
CA ARG A 93 5.06 -4.15 -9.80
C ARG A 93 4.63 -4.40 -8.35
N LEU A 94 4.56 -3.35 -7.54
CA LEU A 94 4.08 -3.42 -6.16
C LEU A 94 2.65 -2.90 -6.06
N TYR A 95 1.90 -3.42 -5.10
CA TYR A 95 0.57 -2.92 -4.75
C TYR A 95 0.41 -2.66 -3.25
N LEU A 96 -0.55 -1.79 -2.93
CA LEU A 96 -1.01 -1.51 -1.58
C LEU A 96 -2.54 -1.54 -1.57
N HIS A 97 -3.12 -2.10 -0.51
CA HIS A 97 -4.55 -1.96 -0.28
C HIS A 97 -4.91 -0.58 0.25
N THR A 98 -6.07 -0.10 -0.16
CA THR A 98 -6.67 1.13 0.34
C THR A 98 -8.08 0.84 0.83
N VAL A 99 -8.44 1.39 1.98
CA VAL A 99 -9.76 1.27 2.61
C VAL A 99 -10.45 2.62 2.58
N ASP A 100 -11.61 2.69 1.95
CA ASP A 100 -12.46 3.87 1.89
C ASP A 100 -13.45 3.85 3.06
N VAL A 101 -13.08 4.55 4.14
CA VAL A 101 -13.88 4.67 5.36
C VAL A 101 -15.17 5.47 5.10
N GLY A 102 -15.25 6.21 3.99
CA GLY A 102 -16.48 6.90 3.59
C GLY A 102 -17.56 5.94 3.07
N LYS A 103 -17.18 4.73 2.63
CA LYS A 103 -18.11 3.72 2.10
C LYS A 103 -18.60 2.73 3.16
N ASP A 104 -17.83 2.52 4.21
CA ASP A 104 -18.22 1.72 5.37
C ASP A 104 -17.76 2.41 6.66
N ALA A 105 -18.72 2.86 7.46
CA ALA A 105 -18.46 3.56 8.71
C ALA A 105 -17.91 2.63 9.81
N ALA A 106 -18.03 1.31 9.66
CA ALA A 106 -17.45 0.32 10.58
C ALA A 106 -16.02 -0.09 10.19
N ALA A 107 -15.51 0.36 9.04
CA ALA A 107 -14.20 -0.04 8.55
C ALA A 107 -13.07 0.42 9.46
N ILE A 108 -12.18 -0.52 9.79
CA ILE A 108 -10.94 -0.31 10.52
C ILE A 108 -9.80 -0.67 9.55
N PRO A 109 -9.08 0.31 8.96
CA PRO A 109 -8.22 0.07 7.80
C PRO A 109 -7.23 -1.09 7.96
N ASP A 110 -6.52 -1.18 9.08
CA ASP A 110 -5.54 -2.24 9.36
C ASP A 110 -6.16 -3.62 9.61
N VAL A 111 -7.44 -3.69 9.99
CA VAL A 111 -8.18 -4.94 10.20
C VAL A 111 -8.87 -5.37 8.90
N ASP A 112 -9.55 -4.46 8.23
CA ASP A 112 -10.27 -4.72 6.98
C ASP A 112 -9.34 -5.12 5.83
N GLU A 113 -8.07 -4.68 5.87
CA GLU A 113 -7.06 -5.16 4.94
C GLU A 113 -6.78 -6.67 5.10
N LEU A 114 -6.94 -7.25 6.30
CA LEU A 114 -6.74 -8.69 6.53
C LEU A 114 -7.75 -9.55 5.75
N VAL A 115 -8.92 -9.00 5.45
CA VAL A 115 -9.97 -9.69 4.68
C VAL A 115 -9.91 -9.36 3.18
N ALA A 116 -8.89 -8.63 2.73
CA ALA A 116 -8.67 -8.28 1.33
C ALA A 116 -8.10 -9.42 0.47
N LEU A 117 -8.08 -10.66 0.98
CA LEU A 117 -7.54 -11.82 0.27
C LEU A 117 -8.06 -11.99 -1.18
N PRO A 118 -9.35 -11.75 -1.50
CA PRO A 118 -9.81 -11.83 -2.90
C PRO A 118 -9.12 -10.80 -3.82
N LEU A 119 -8.77 -9.63 -3.27
CA LEU A 119 -8.06 -8.58 -3.97
C LEU A 119 -6.56 -8.94 -4.14
N ASP A 120 -5.96 -9.58 -3.12
CA ASP A 120 -4.60 -10.12 -3.21
C ASP A 120 -4.47 -11.16 -4.33
N VAL A 121 -5.43 -12.08 -4.44
CA VAL A 121 -5.45 -13.10 -5.52
C VAL A 121 -5.45 -12.43 -6.88
N TRP A 122 -6.33 -11.45 -7.10
CA TRP A 122 -6.35 -10.69 -8.34
C TRP A 122 -4.99 -10.02 -8.62
N ALA A 123 -4.40 -9.36 -7.62
CA ALA A 123 -3.13 -8.66 -7.79
C ALA A 123 -2.00 -9.63 -8.16
N GLN A 124 -1.93 -10.79 -7.50
CA GLN A 124 -0.92 -11.81 -7.75
C GLN A 124 -1.09 -12.46 -9.14
N GLU A 125 -2.31 -12.76 -9.57
CA GLU A 125 -2.60 -13.28 -10.92
C GLU A 125 -2.18 -12.28 -12.01
N HIS A 126 -2.24 -10.99 -11.72
CA HIS A 126 -1.77 -9.93 -12.62
C HIS A 126 -0.26 -9.66 -12.47
N GLY A 127 0.45 -10.41 -11.63
CA GLY A 127 1.91 -10.35 -11.45
C GLY A 127 2.39 -9.18 -10.60
N TYR A 128 1.57 -8.68 -9.69
CA TYR A 128 1.97 -7.69 -8.68
C TYR A 128 2.36 -8.38 -7.37
N GLN A 129 3.21 -7.73 -6.59
CA GLN A 129 3.62 -8.16 -5.25
C GLN A 129 3.16 -7.15 -4.20
N LYS A 130 2.77 -7.64 -3.03
CA LYS A 130 2.33 -6.78 -1.94
C LYS A 130 3.51 -5.95 -1.45
N LEU A 131 3.31 -4.65 -1.26
CA LEU A 131 4.37 -3.75 -0.78
C LEU A 131 4.97 -4.23 0.54
N GLN A 132 4.09 -4.65 1.45
CA GLN A 132 4.46 -5.12 2.78
C GLN A 132 3.39 -6.12 3.25
N PRO A 133 3.77 -7.32 3.72
CA PRO A 133 2.84 -8.21 4.40
C PRO A 133 2.23 -7.58 5.65
N ASN A 134 0.98 -7.89 5.94
CA ASN A 134 0.31 -7.39 7.12
C ASN A 134 0.71 -8.13 8.41
N LEU A 135 0.12 -7.75 9.55
CA LEU A 135 0.41 -8.37 10.85
C LEU A 135 0.17 -9.90 10.88
N ALA A 136 -0.72 -10.42 10.04
CA ALA A 136 -0.97 -11.85 9.90
C ALA A 136 0.05 -12.58 9.00
N GLY A 137 0.98 -11.85 8.39
CA GLY A 137 2.02 -12.40 7.51
C GLY A 137 1.54 -12.73 6.09
N ILE A 138 0.40 -12.17 5.68
CA ILE A 138 -0.19 -12.36 4.34
C ILE A 138 -0.12 -11.08 3.50
#